data_AF-A0A3D5HPF9-F1
#
_entry.id   AF-A0A3D5HPF9-F1
#
_cell.length_a   1.000
_cell.length_b   1.000
_cell.length_c   1.000
_cell.angle_alpha   90.00
_cell.angle_beta   90.00
_cell.angle_gamma   90.00
#
_symmetry.space_group_name_H-M   'P 1'
#
loop_
_entity.id
_entity.type
_entity.pdbx_description
1 polymer ?
#
loop_
_entity_poly.entity_id
_entity_poly.type
_entity_poly.pdbx_seq_one_letter_code
_entity_poly.pdbx_strand_id
1 'polypeptide(L)'
;MKLKQTNFEAVREFMVACDQKVKSTPAFPDQDTMDLRLSLIEEEFGELLWALDNRDMIEVADALADILYVVYGMGHSFGIDL
;
A
#
# COMPACT_ATOMS: atom_id res chain seq x y z
N MET A 1 14.31 -23.46 10.22
CA MET A 1 14.52 -22.18 9.51
C MET A 1 13.17 -21.46 9.51
N LYS A 2 13.03 -20.33 10.20
CA LYS A 2 11.80 -19.53 10.08
C LYS A 2 11.81 -18.90 8.69
N LEU A 3 10.73 -19.06 7.92
CA LEU A 3 10.54 -18.31 6.69
C LEU A 3 10.57 -16.81 7.05
N LYS A 4 11.32 -16.03 6.29
CA LYS A 4 11.41 -14.58 6.49
C LYS A 4 10.14 -13.96 5.92
N GLN A 5 9.45 -13.17 6.73
CA GLN A 5 8.24 -12.44 6.33
C GLN A 5 8.52 -11.53 5.13
N THR A 6 7.60 -11.48 4.17
CA THR A 6 7.66 -10.54 3.04
C THR A 6 7.09 -9.17 3.43
N ASN A 7 7.41 -8.12 2.66
CA ASN A 7 6.81 -6.80 2.89
C ASN A 7 5.29 -6.83 2.69
N PHE A 8 4.80 -7.62 1.74
CA PHE A 8 3.37 -7.84 1.54
C PHE A 8 2.72 -8.46 2.78
N GLU A 9 3.31 -9.51 3.37
CA GLU A 9 2.83 -10.12 4.61
C GLU A 9 2.87 -9.15 5.80
N ALA A 10 3.90 -8.30 5.89
CA ALA A 10 4.00 -7.28 6.94
C ALA A 10 2.88 -6.23 6.85
N VAL A 11 2.53 -5.78 5.64
CA VAL A 11 1.39 -4.86 5.42
C VAL A 11 0.08 -5.51 5.83
N ARG A 12 -0.08 -6.82 5.58
CA ARG A 12 -1.25 -7.58 6.03
C ARG A 12 -1.42 -7.51 7.55
N GLU A 13 -0.33 -7.72 8.29
CA GLU A 13 -0.34 -7.69 9.76
C GLU A 13 -0.70 -6.30 10.28
N PHE A 14 -0.14 -5.25 9.69
CA PHE A 14 -0.52 -3.88 10.02
C PHE A 14 -2.00 -3.60 9.77
N MET A 15 -2.51 -3.95 8.59
CA MET A 15 -3.92 -3.76 8.25
C MET A 15 -4.85 -4.45 9.25
N VAL A 16 -4.53 -5.68 9.64
CA VAL A 16 -5.28 -6.43 10.66
C VAL A 16 -5.19 -5.73 12.03
N ALA A 17 -4.01 -5.23 12.42
CA ALA A 17 -3.82 -4.50 13.67
C ALA A 17 -4.57 -3.16 13.70
N CYS A 18 -4.85 -2.57 12.53
CA CYS A 18 -5.63 -1.35 12.36
C CYS A 18 -7.11 -1.60 12.00
N ASP A 19 -7.63 -2.82 12.22
CA ASP A 19 -9.01 -3.22 11.94
C ASP A 19 -9.47 -2.99 10.48
N GLN A 20 -8.52 -2.98 9.53
CA GLN A 20 -8.82 -2.86 8.11
C GLN A 20 -9.21 -4.22 7.52
N LYS A 21 -10.15 -4.22 6.56
CA LYS A 21 -10.61 -5.44 5.89
C LYS A 21 -9.52 -5.98 4.95
N VAL A 22 -9.18 -7.27 5.13
CA VAL A 22 -8.29 -8.05 4.24
C VAL A 22 -9.10 -9.18 3.63
N LYS A 23 -9.01 -9.37 2.31
CA LYS A 23 -9.63 -10.51 1.62
C LYS A 23 -8.60 -11.62 1.44
N SER A 24 -9.07 -12.87 1.53
CA SER A 24 -8.25 -14.07 1.31
C SER A 24 -8.31 -14.60 -0.13
N THR A 25 -9.24 -14.11 -0.94
CA THR A 25 -9.40 -14.47 -2.35
C THR A 25 -9.72 -13.24 -3.19
N PRO A 26 -9.35 -13.23 -4.49
CA PRO A 26 -9.60 -12.10 -5.38
C PRO A 26 -11.09 -11.73 -5.47
N ALA A 27 -11.44 -10.53 -5.02
CA ALA A 27 -12.78 -9.95 -5.17
C ALA A 27 -12.76 -8.45 -4.89
N PHE A 28 -13.70 -7.71 -5.49
CA PHE A 28 -13.90 -6.30 -5.20
C PHE A 28 -14.31 -6.07 -3.73
N PRO A 29 -13.72 -5.10 -3.01
CA PRO A 29 -14.22 -4.61 -1.73
C PRO A 29 -15.41 -3.65 -1.94
N ASP A 30 -15.92 -3.06 -0.84
CA ASP A 30 -16.94 -2.02 -0.94
C ASP A 30 -16.38 -0.73 -1.60
N GLN A 31 -17.29 0.13 -2.09
CA GLN A 31 -16.92 1.35 -2.83
C GLN A 31 -16.03 2.27 -1.98
N ASP A 32 -16.39 2.50 -0.72
CA ASP A 32 -15.62 3.35 0.20
C ASP A 32 -14.18 2.84 0.37
N THR A 33 -13.98 1.53 0.46
CA THR A 33 -12.63 0.93 0.52
C THR A 33 -11.87 1.14 -0.78
N MET A 34 -12.52 0.98 -1.94
CA MET A 34 -11.87 1.23 -3.23
C MET A 34 -11.45 2.69 -3.38
N ASP A 35 -12.35 3.62 -3.03
CA ASP A 35 -12.11 5.05 -3.12
C ASP A 35 -10.96 5.47 -2.19
N LEU A 36 -10.94 4.95 -0.95
CA LEU A 36 -9.85 5.18 -0.01
C LEU A 36 -8.51 4.64 -0.53
N ARG A 37 -8.47 3.42 -1.08
CA ARG A 37 -7.22 2.85 -1.60
C ARG A 37 -6.69 3.62 -2.79
N LEU A 38 -7.59 4.03 -3.69
CA LEU A 38 -7.20 4.83 -4.83
C LEU A 38 -6.70 6.21 -4.39
N SER A 39 -7.37 6.87 -3.45
CA SER A 39 -6.94 8.19 -2.98
C SER A 39 -5.56 8.15 -2.32
N LEU A 40 -5.27 7.11 -1.52
CA LEU A 40 -3.94 6.94 -0.91
C LEU A 40 -2.86 6.75 -1.98
N ILE A 41 -3.10 5.94 -3.02
CA ILE A 41 -2.14 5.77 -4.13
C ILE A 41 -1.91 7.10 -4.87
N GLU A 42 -2.97 7.86 -5.11
CA GLU A 42 -2.88 9.17 -5.77
C GLU A 42 -2.09 10.18 -4.93
N GLU A 43 -2.26 10.16 -3.60
CA GLU A 43 -1.51 10.97 -2.64
C GLU A 43 -0.01 10.69 -2.72
N GLU A 44 0.41 9.44 -2.50
CA GLU A 44 1.85 9.07 -2.50
C GLU A 44 2.51 9.30 -3.88
N PHE A 45 1.74 9.11 -4.96
CA PHE A 45 2.24 9.43 -6.30
C PHE A 45 2.46 10.93 -6.48
N GLY A 46 1.58 11.77 -5.92
CA GLY A 46 1.75 13.22 -5.88
C GLY A 46 3.02 13.63 -5.14
N GLU A 47 3.32 12.98 -4.01
CA GLU A 47 4.53 13.21 -3.23
C GLU A 47 5.80 12.83 -4.02
N LEU A 48 5.77 11.68 -4.71
CA LEU A 48 6.87 11.28 -5.59
C LEU A 48 7.12 12.33 -6.69
N LEU A 49 6.07 12.85 -7.33
CA LEU A 49 6.21 13.89 -8.35
C LEU A 49 6.84 15.16 -7.78
N TRP A 50 6.41 15.58 -6.59
CA TRP A 50 6.98 16.73 -5.89
C TRP A 50 8.45 16.51 -5.54
N ALA A 51 8.81 15.35 -5.01
CA ALA A 51 10.19 15.01 -4.64
C ALA A 51 11.12 14.99 -5.87
N LEU A 52 10.64 14.48 -7.01
CA LEU A 52 11.36 14.49 -8.28
C LEU A 52 11.58 15.91 -8.82
N ASP A 53 10.57 16.78 -8.76
CA ASP A 53 10.67 18.17 -9.21
C ASP A 53 11.68 18.96 -8.35
N ASN A 54 11.67 18.73 -7.04
CA ASN A 54 12.58 19.37 -6.08
C ASN A 54 13.97 18.72 -6.03
N ARG A 55 14.20 17.62 -6.76
CA ARG A 55 15.44 16.83 -6.73
C ARG A 55 15.85 16.39 -5.32
N ASP A 56 14.86 16.07 -4.50
CA ASP A 56 15.08 15.58 -3.13
C ASP A 56 15.12 14.05 -3.10
N MET A 57 16.32 13.48 -2.94
CA MET A 57 16.50 12.02 -2.96
C MET A 57 15.98 11.33 -1.70
N ILE A 58 15.90 12.04 -0.56
CA ILE A 58 15.36 11.47 0.67
C ILE A 58 13.86 11.27 0.50
N GLU A 59 13.17 12.31 0.04
CA GLU A 59 11.73 12.29 -0.21
C GLU A 59 11.36 11.35 -1.36
N VAL A 60 12.22 11.19 -2.38
CA VAL A 60 12.03 10.16 -3.42
C VAL A 60 12.06 8.75 -2.80
N ALA A 61 12.96 8.48 -1.86
CA ALA A 61 13.05 7.17 -1.24
C ALA A 61 11.86 6.88 -0.32
N ASP A 62 11.38 7.89 0.39
CA ASP A 62 10.20 7.82 1.26
C ASP A 62 8.94 7.55 0.44
N ALA A 63 8.62 8.40 -0.54
CA ALA A 63 7.44 8.24 -1.39
C ALA A 63 7.44 6.90 -2.16
N LEU A 64 8.60 6.39 -2.58
CA LEU A 64 8.68 5.05 -3.19
C LEU A 64 8.34 3.93 -2.20
N ALA A 65 8.75 4.06 -0.94
CA ALA A 65 8.39 3.10 0.11
C ALA A 65 6.90 3.18 0.44
N ASP A 66 6.33 4.37 0.51
CA ASP A 66 4.92 4.59 0.80
C ASP A 66 4.02 4.11 -0.33
N ILE A 67 4.39 4.34 -1.60
CA ILE A 67 3.72 3.75 -2.77
C ILE A 67 3.66 2.22 -2.64
N LEU A 68 4.76 1.55 -2.31
CA LEU A 68 4.74 0.10 -2.10
C LEU A 68 3.77 -0.28 -0.99
N TYR A 69 3.74 0.47 0.10
CA TYR A 69 2.87 0.22 1.25
C TYR A 69 1.38 0.33 0.88
N VAL A 70 0.97 1.41 0.23
CA VAL A 70 -0.43 1.65 -0.16
C VAL A 70 -0.87 0.70 -1.29
N VAL A 71 0.02 0.34 -2.21
CA VAL A 71 -0.25 -0.66 -3.26
C VAL A 71 -0.43 -2.05 -2.65
N TYR A 72 0.43 -2.46 -1.72
CA TYR A 72 0.23 -3.72 -0.99
C TYR A 72 -1.08 -3.70 -0.18
N GLY A 73 -1.43 -2.57 0.42
CA GLY A 73 -2.70 -2.38 1.11
C GLY A 73 -3.92 -2.56 0.19
N MET A 74 -3.84 -2.07 -1.04
CA MET A 74 -4.86 -2.31 -2.07
C MET A 74 -4.90 -3.79 -2.48
N GLY A 75 -3.74 -4.42 -2.70
CA GLY A 75 -3.64 -5.86 -2.99
C GLY A 75 -4.39 -6.71 -1.96
N HIS A 76 -4.14 -6.48 -0.66
CA HIS A 76 -4.85 -7.14 0.44
C HIS A 76 -6.35 -6.85 0.49
N SER A 77 -6.75 -5.61 0.18
CA SER A 77 -8.17 -5.23 0.15
C SER A 77 -8.94 -5.93 -0.96
N PHE A 78 -8.26 -6.28 -2.06
CA PHE A 78 -8.79 -7.05 -3.18
C PHE A 78 -8.54 -8.55 -3.06
N GLY A 79 -7.68 -9.00 -2.15
CA GLY A 79 -7.31 -10.41 -1.99
C GLY A 79 -6.41 -10.93 -3.12
N ILE A 80 -5.57 -10.05 -3.68
CA ILE A 80 -4.59 -10.34 -4.72
C ILE A 80 -3.22 -10.46 -4.07
N ASP A 81 -2.55 -11.59 -4.28
CA ASP A 81 -1.20 -11.88 -3.75
C ASP A 81 -0.12 -11.26 -4.66
N LEU A 82 0.64 -10.29 -4.14
CA LEU A 82 1.61 -9.46 -4.88
C LEU A 82 3.06 -9.76 -4.50
#